data_AF-A0AA43L975-F1
#
_entry.id   AF-A0AA43L975-F1
#
_cell.length_a   1.000
_cell.length_b   1.000
_cell.length_c   1.000
_cell.angle_alpha   90.00
_cell.angle_beta   90.00
_cell.angle_gamma   90.00
#
_symmetry.space_group_name_H-M   'P 1'
#
loop_
_entity.id
_entity.type
_entity.pdbx_description
1 polymer ?
#
loop_
_entity_poly.entity_id
_entity_poly.type
_entity_poly.pdbx_seq_one_letter_code
_entity_poly.pdbx_strand_id
1 'polypeptide(L)' 'MNETQGMRDQLHDCFLDIRGVKPSEEQIIIVAEEIPSFIKGLAQQWGWFDTEVREKLYLWLESKYSK' A
#
# COMPACT_ATOMS: atom_id res chain seq x y z
N MET A 1 -0.47 -16.11 -7.61
CA MET A 1 -1.24 -14.90 -7.23
C MET A 1 -0.68 -13.75 -8.05
N ASN A 2 -1.53 -12.90 -8.64
CA ASN A 2 -1.07 -11.76 -9.43
C ASN A 2 -0.52 -10.70 -8.47
N GLU A 3 0.78 -10.38 -8.53
CA GLU A 3 1.45 -9.44 -7.63
C GLU A 3 0.75 -8.07 -7.60
N THR A 4 0.20 -7.66 -8.75
CA THR A 4 -0.59 -6.44 -8.90
C THR A 4 -1.87 -6.45 -8.07
N GLN A 5 -2.51 -7.61 -7.88
CA GLN A 5 -3.71 -7.70 -7.04
C GLN A 5 -3.35 -7.55 -5.56
N GLY A 6 -2.28 -8.22 -5.09
CA GLY A 6 -1.86 -8.13 -3.70
C GLY A 6 -1.47 -6.71 -3.28
N MET A 7 -0.82 -5.94 -4.16
CA MET A 7 -0.55 -4.53 -3.94
C MET A 7 -1.83 -3.71 -3.76
N ARG A 8 -2.81 -3.90 -4.64
CA ARG A 8 -4.08 -3.16 -4.60
C ARG A 8 -4.87 -3.46 -3.34
N ASP A 9 -4.92 -4.73 -2.94
CA ASP A 9 -5.61 -5.15 -1.72
C ASP A 9 -4.97 -4.48 -0.49
N GLN A 10 -3.64 -4.47 -0.39
CA GLN A 10 -2.95 -3.82 0.73
C GLN A 10 -3.09 -2.30 0.75
N LEU A 11 -3.03 -1.66 -0.42
CA LEU A 11 -3.28 -0.23 -0.54
C LEU A 11 -4.69 0.11 -0.08
N HIS A 12 -5.68 -0.67 -0.53
CA HIS A 12 -7.07 -0.47 -0.15
C HIS A 12 -7.27 -0.61 1.37
N ASP A 13 -6.73 -1.68 1.96
CA ASP A 13 -6.89 -1.96 3.39
C ASP A 13 -6.16 -0.92 4.26
N CYS A 14 -4.89 -0.62 3.97
CA CYS A 14 -4.13 0.38 4.74
C CYS A 14 -4.75 1.78 4.61
N PHE A 15 -5.20 2.17 3.41
CA PHE A 15 -5.82 3.47 3.20
C PHE A 15 -7.16 3.58 3.94
N LEU A 16 -7.98 2.53 3.91
CA LEU A 16 -9.23 2.45 4.66
C LEU A 16 -8.98 2.57 6.17
N ASP A 17 -7.97 1.87 6.69
CA ASP A 17 -7.61 1.92 8.12
C ASP A 17 -7.18 3.35 8.54
N ILE A 18 -6.44 4.07 7.69
CA ILE A 18 -5.93 5.42 7.99
C ILE A 18 -7.02 6.49 7.84
N ARG A 19 -7.84 6.40 6.79
CA ARG A 19 -8.77 7.47 6.39
C ARG A 19 -10.22 7.21 6.76
N GLY A 20 -10.56 5.99 7.16
CA GLY A 20 -11.93 5.54 7.39
C GLY A 20 -12.79 5.51 6.12
N VAL A 21 -12.19 5.73 4.95
CA VAL A 21 -12.87 5.73 3.64
C VAL A 21 -12.06 4.93 2.63
N LYS A 22 -12.78 4.22 1.75
CA LYS A 22 -12.14 3.44 0.68
C LYS A 22 -11.54 4.38 -0.37
N PRO A 23 -10.30 4.14 -0.83
CA PRO A 23 -9.75 4.90 -1.94
C PRO A 23 -10.51 4.60 -3.24
N SER A 24 -10.58 5.58 -4.14
CA SER A 24 -11.05 5.35 -5.52
C SER A 24 -10.00 4.62 -6.33
N GLU A 25 -10.39 4.02 -7.46
CA GLU A 25 -9.44 3.38 -8.39
C GLU A 25 -8.35 4.35 -8.87
N GLU A 26 -8.70 5.61 -9.14
CA GLU A 26 -7.75 6.65 -9.51
C GLU A 26 -6.76 6.94 -8.37
N GLN A 27 -7.23 6.99 -7.12
CA GLN A 27 -6.36 7.16 -5.95
C GLN A 27 -5.42 5.96 -5.79
N ILE A 28 -5.89 4.74 -5.99
CA ILE A 28 -5.05 3.53 -5.94
C ILE A 28 -3.94 3.61 -7.00
N ILE A 29 -4.26 4.02 -8.23
CA ILE A 29 -3.27 4.15 -9.31
C ILE A 29 -2.20 5.19 -8.94
N ILE A 30 -2.62 6.39 -8.55
CA ILE A 30 -1.70 7.47 -8.16
C ILE A 30 -0.80 7.04 -7.01
N VAL A 31 -1.38 6.46 -5.96
CA VAL A 31 -0.63 6.01 -4.79
C VAL A 31 0.34 4.88 -5.15
N ALA A 32 -0.06 3.93 -5.99
CA ALA A 32 0.79 2.82 -6.42
C ALA A 32 2.04 3.29 -7.18
N GLU A 33 1.91 4.32 -8.02
CA GLU A 33 3.04 4.95 -8.71
C GLU A 33 4.02 5.58 -7.70
N GLU A 34 3.49 6.20 -6.65
CA GLU A 34 4.25 6.91 -5.63
C GLU A 34 4.84 5.99 -4.54
N ILE A 35 4.46 4.70 -4.47
CA ILE A 35 5.02 3.77 -3.48
C ILE A 35 6.56 3.77 -3.61
N PRO A 36 7.29 4.00 -2.50
CA PRO A 36 8.74 3.98 -2.48
C PRO A 36 9.34 2.67 -2.99
N SER A 37 10.46 2.78 -3.69
CA SER A 37 11.18 1.63 -4.25
C SER A 37 11.60 0.60 -3.20
N PHE A 38 11.89 1.02 -1.96
CA PHE A 38 12.24 0.09 -0.89
C PHE A 38 11.05 -0.82 -0.51
N ILE A 39 9.83 -0.30 -0.44
CA ILE A 39 8.63 -1.10 -0.15
C ILE A 39 8.37 -2.08 -1.30
N LYS A 40 8.51 -1.61 -2.55
CA LYS A 40 8.45 -2.48 -3.75
C LYS A 40 9.50 -3.59 -3.69
N GLY A 41 10.72 -3.29 -3.22
CA GLY A 41 11.78 -4.28 -3.03
C GLY A 41 11.44 -5.34 -1.97
N LEU A 42 10.92 -4.92 -0.81
CA LEU A 42 10.45 -5.85 0.23
C LEU A 42 9.30 -6.73 -0.28
N ALA A 43 8.36 -6.15 -1.02
CA ALA A 43 7.26 -6.88 -1.64
C ALA A 43 7.73 -7.88 -2.69
N GLN A 44 8.79 -7.59 -3.45
CA GLN A 44 9.40 -8.56 -4.36
C GLN A 44 10.08 -9.72 -3.61
N GLN A 45 10.63 -9.45 -2.43
CA GLN A 45 11.35 -10.45 -1.65
C GLN A 45 10.42 -11.38 -0.86
N TRP A 46 9.33 -10.84 -0.30
CA TRP A 46 8.46 -11.55 0.65
C TRP A 46 6.98 -11.58 0.26
N GLY A 47 6.60 -10.82 -0.76
CA GLY A 47 5.22 -10.68 -1.22
C GLY A 47 4.47 -9.54 -0.52
N TRP A 48 3.44 -9.01 -1.19
CA TRP A 48 2.64 -7.91 -0.66
C TRP A 48 1.87 -8.25 0.63
N PHE A 49 1.58 -9.53 0.88
CA PHE A 49 0.90 -9.97 2.10
C PHE A 49 1.83 -10.18 3.29
N ASP A 50 3.13 -9.97 3.11
CA ASP A 50 4.08 -10.03 4.22
C ASP A 50 3.80 -8.92 5.25
N THR A 51 4.02 -9.25 6.52
CA THR A 51 3.69 -8.35 7.64
C THR A 51 4.59 -7.11 7.63
N GLU A 52 5.87 -7.26 7.28
CA GLU A 52 6.81 -6.13 7.21
C GLU A 52 6.45 -5.22 6.04
N VAL A 53 6.08 -5.79 4.90
CA VAL A 53 5.62 -5.01 3.73
C VAL A 53 4.38 -4.19 4.07
N ARG A 54 3.39 -4.81 4.72
CA ARG A 54 2.17 -4.11 5.18
C ARG A 54 2.49 -2.99 6.17
N GLU A 55 3.34 -3.25 7.16
CA GLU A 55 3.72 -2.25 8.17
C GLU A 55 4.41 -1.03 7.52
N LYS A 56 5.37 -1.26 6.62
CA LYS A 56 6.05 -0.15 5.92
C LYS A 56 5.11 0.63 5.02
N LEU A 57 4.18 -0.05 4.33
CA LEU A 57 3.17 0.60 3.50
C LEU A 57 2.24 1.46 4.35
N TYR A 58 1.78 0.93 5.48
CA TYR A 58 0.93 1.64 6.42
C TYR A 58 1.60 2.91 6.93
N LEU A 59 2.82 2.81 7.47
CA LEU A 59 3.55 3.97 8.01
C LEU A 59 3.80 5.04 6.93
N TRP A 60 4.12 4.63 5.71
CA TRP A 60 4.30 5.57 4.60
C TRP A 60 3.00 6.28 4.22
N LEU A 61 1.89 5.54 4.11
CA LEU A 61 0.57 6.12 3.85
C LEU A 61 0.12 7.03 5.00
N GLU A 62 0.34 6.63 6.25
CA GLU A 62 0.00 7.41 7.43
C GLU A 62 0.77 8.73 7.42
N SER A 63 2.09 8.71 7.17
CA SER A 63 2.88 9.93 7.05
C SER A 63 2.41 10.86 5.91
N LYS A 64 1.80 10.33 4.86
CA LYS A 64 1.33 11.10 3.70
C LYS A 64 -0.08 11.66 3.90
N TYR A 65 -0.94 10.94 4.62
CA TYR A 65 -2.38 11.19 4.69
C TYR A 65 -2.89 11.49 6.11
N SER A 66 -2.09 11.28 7.14
CA SER A 66 -2.33 11.81 8.49
C SER A 66 -2.11 13.31 8.45
N LYS A 67 -3.17 14.06 8.78
CA LYS A 67 -3.10 15.51 8.98
C LYS A 67 -2.39 15.85 10.28
#